data_AF-A0A1C5EP48-F1
#
_entry.id   AF-A0A1C5EP48-F1
#
_cell.length_a   1.000
_cell.length_b   1.000
_cell.length_c   1.000
_cell.angle_alpha   90.00
_cell.angle_beta   90.00
_cell.angle_gamma   90.00
#
_symmetry.space_group_name_H-M   'P 1'
#
loop_
_entity.id
_entity.type
_entity.pdbx_description
1 polymer ?
#
loop_
_entity_poly.entity_id
_entity_poly.type
_entity_poly.pdbx_seq_one_letter_code
_entity_poly.pdbx_strand_id
1 'polypeptide(L)' 'MRKIIEQAVITLDGQISTPQDWLPTRWAGEFEQLSRDLLFSVDALLYGRVSYRDTCRRPRRSRRG' A
#
# COMPACT_ATOMS: atom_id res chain seq x y z
N MET A 1 -0.14 -25.85 -1.89
CA MET A 1 -1.39 -25.04 -2.01
C MET A 1 -1.01 -23.58 -2.05
N ARG A 2 -1.59 -22.78 -2.96
CA ARG A 2 -1.44 -21.32 -2.95
C ARG A 2 -2.30 -20.71 -1.84
N LYS A 3 -1.80 -19.66 -1.21
CA LYS A 3 -2.49 -18.93 -0.14
C LYS A 3 -2.93 -17.56 -0.65
N ILE A 4 -4.08 -17.10 -0.19
CA ILE A 4 -4.52 -15.72 -0.35
C ILE A 4 -4.16 -15.00 0.94
N ILE A 5 -3.50 -13.86 0.81
CA ILE A 5 -3.14 -12.98 1.93
C ILE A 5 -3.90 -11.68 1.71
N GLU A 6 -4.65 -11.25 2.71
CA GLU A 6 -5.24 -9.91 2.76
C GLU A 6 -4.42 -9.06 3.72
N GLN A 7 -3.99 -7.90 3.25
CA GLN A 7 -3.29 -6.91 4.06
C GLN A 7 -3.95 -5.55 3.85
N ALA A 8 -4.48 -4.99 4.94
CA ALA A 8 -5.08 -3.67 4.98
C ALA A 8 -4.72 -3.00 6.32
N VAL A 9 -4.74 -1.67 6.35
CA VAL A 9 -4.63 -0.92 7.60
C VAL A 9 -5.97 -0.25 7.88
N ILE A 10 -6.42 -0.39 9.12
CA ILE A 10 -7.70 0.13 9.59
C ILE A 10 -7.49 0.92 10.87
N THR A 11 -8.20 2.03 11.01
CA THR A 11 -8.26 2.78 12.26
C THR A 11 -9.15 2.06 13.29
N LEU A 12 -9.07 2.45 14.57
CA LEU A 12 -9.86 1.80 15.63
C LEU A 12 -11.38 2.00 15.47
N ASP A 13 -11.80 3.06 14.76
CA ASP A 13 -13.18 3.34 14.39
C ASP A 13 -13.58 2.74 13.03
N GLY A 14 -12.71 1.93 12.41
CA GLY A 14 -13.05 1.13 11.24
C GLY A 14 -12.79 1.79 9.88
N GLN A 15 -12.08 2.91 9.81
CA GLN A 15 -11.75 3.57 8.55
C GLN A 15 -10.51 2.98 7.88
N ILE A 16 -10.60 2.72 6.58
CA ILE A 16 -9.51 2.16 5.73
C ILE A 16 -8.99 3.24 4.75
N SER A 17 -9.56 4.44 4.78
CA SER A 17 -9.30 5.48 3.78
C SER A 17 -7.96 6.19 4.00
N THR A 18 -7.39 6.66 2.88
CA THR A 18 -6.18 7.50 2.75
C THR A 18 -5.07 7.22 3.78
N PRO A 19 -4.65 5.95 3.95
CA PRO A 19 -3.64 5.60 4.95
C PRO A 19 -2.32 6.34 4.75
N GLN A 20 -1.94 6.67 3.51
CA GLN A 20 -0.73 7.44 3.23
C GLN A 20 -0.63 8.80 3.96
N ASP A 21 -1.76 9.38 4.38
CA ASP A 21 -1.78 10.70 5.03
C ASP A 21 -1.47 10.61 6.54
N TRP A 22 -1.74 9.46 7.17
CA TRP A 22 -1.64 9.29 8.62
C TRP A 22 -0.77 8.11 9.06
N LEU A 23 -0.60 7.11 8.20
CA LEU A 23 0.14 5.88 8.47
C LEU A 23 1.64 6.15 8.75
N PRO A 24 2.36 6.96 7.95
CA PRO A 24 3.79 7.20 8.21
C PRO A 24 4.02 7.88 9.56
N THR A 25 3.11 8.77 9.96
CA THR A 25 3.19 9.51 11.23
C THR A 25 2.87 8.62 12.43
N ARG A 26 2.00 7.63 12.25
CA ARG A 26 1.51 6.75 13.34
C ARG A 26 2.37 5.49 13.49
N TRP A 27 2.90 4.95 12.38
CA TRP A 27 3.60 3.67 12.30
C TRP A 27 4.80 3.73 11.34
N ALA A 28 5.79 4.55 11.69
CA ALA A 28 7.11 4.51 11.05
C ALA A 28 7.95 3.34 11.60
N GLY A 29 8.82 2.76 10.74
CA GLY A 29 9.79 1.74 11.14
C GLY A 29 9.37 0.30 10.77
N GLU A 30 9.22 -0.56 11.78
CA GLU A 30 9.04 -2.01 11.60
C GLU A 30 7.81 -2.37 10.74
N PHE A 31 6.71 -1.62 10.87
CA PHE A 31 5.50 -1.86 10.08
C PHE A 31 5.71 -1.59 8.59
N GLU A 32 6.44 -0.53 8.24
CA GLU A 32 6.76 -0.19 6.86
C GLU A 32 7.61 -1.30 6.23
N GLN A 33 8.58 -1.81 7.01
CA GLN A 33 9.46 -2.89 6.58
C GLN A 33 8.69 -4.20 6.39
N LEU A 34 7.85 -4.58 7.36
CA LEU A 34 6.96 -5.74 7.24
C LEU A 34 6.02 -5.63 6.03
N SER A 35 5.40 -4.46 5.85
CA SER A 35 4.48 -4.22 4.74
C SER A 35 5.17 -4.33 3.39
N ARG A 36 6.39 -3.80 3.30
CA ARG A 36 7.23 -3.90 2.11
C ARG A 36 7.62 -5.35 1.82
N ASP A 37 8.05 -6.10 2.83
CA ASP A 37 8.50 -7.48 2.65
C ASP A 37 7.33 -8.40 2.25
N LEU A 38 6.15 -8.21 2.84
CA LEU A 38 4.93 -8.90 2.42
C LEU A 38 4.56 -8.59 0.97
N LEU A 39 4.59 -7.31 0.58
CA LEU A 39 4.28 -6.85 -0.78
C LEU A 39 5.15 -7.56 -1.84
N PHE A 40 6.41 -7.85 -1.52
CA PHE A 40 7.35 -8.51 -2.43
C PHE A 40 7.48 -10.03 -2.22
N SER A 41 6.83 -10.60 -1.20
CA SER A 41 6.83 -12.04 -0.94
C SER A 41 5.83 -12.83 -1.79
N VAL A 42 4.92 -12.14 -2.49
CA VAL A 42 3.82 -12.75 -3.26
C VAL A 42 4.09 -12.73 -4.76
N ASP A 43 3.61 -13.76 -5.46
CA ASP A 43 3.73 -13.86 -6.92
C ASP A 43 2.86 -12.85 -7.68
N ALA A 44 1.76 -12.40 -7.07
CA ALA A 44 0.77 -11.53 -7.69
C ALA A 44 0.07 -10.63 -6.66
N LEU A 45 -0.27 -9.41 -7.07
CA LEU A 45 -1.00 -8.44 -6.28
C LEU A 45 -2.37 -8.15 -6.92
N LEU A 46 -3.41 -8.06 -6.09
CA LEU A 46 -4.76 -7.73 -6.50
C LEU A 46 -5.20 -6.41 -5.87
N TYR A 47 -5.52 -5.43 -6.72
CA TYR A 47 -6.00 -4.12 -6.29
C TYR A 47 -7.23 -3.69 -7.09
N GLY A 48 -8.14 -2.96 -6.43
CA GLY A 48 -9.17 -2.20 -7.13
C GLY A 48 -8.56 -1.05 -7.95
N ARG A 49 -9.27 -0.58 -8.97
CA ARG A 49 -8.78 0.47 -9.90
C ARG A 49 -8.27 1.74 -9.20
N VAL A 50 -8.97 2.19 -8.14
CA VAL A 50 -8.60 3.38 -7.37
C VAL A 50 -7.29 3.16 -6.63
N SER A 51 -7.21 2.08 -5.84
CA SER A 51 -5.99 1.72 -5.11
C SER A 51 -4.81 1.48 -6.05
N TYR A 52 -5.02 0.81 -7.19
CA TYR A 52 -3.97 0.62 -8.19
C TYR A 52 -3.42 1.95 -8.72
N ARG A 53 -4.32 2.91 -9.02
CA ARG A 53 -3.91 4.23 -9.51
C ARG A 53 -3.09 4.99 -8.47
N ASP A 54 -3.44 4.89 -7.20
CA ASP A 54 -2.81 5.69 -6.17
C ASP A 54 -1.47 5.06 -5.73
N THR A 55 -1.36 3.73 -5.73
CA THR A 55 -0.13 2.99 -5.36
C THR A 55 0.87 2.82 -6.51
N CYS A 56 0.41 2.48 -7.73
CA CYS A 56 1.29 2.07 -8.84
C CYS A 56 1.59 3.18 -9.85
N ARG A 57 0.95 4.35 -9.74
CA ARG A 57 1.19 5.44 -10.68
C ARG A 57 2.57 6.03 -10.45
N ARG A 58 3.50 5.71 -11.37
CA ARG A 58 4.80 6.40 -11.45
C ARG A 58 4.58 7.92 -11.53
N PRO A 59 5.39 8.73 -10.83
CA PRO A 59 5.37 10.18 -11.03
C PRO A 59 5.59 10.44 -12.51
N ARG A 60 4.68 11.21 -13.13
CA ARG A 60 4.86 11.65 -14.52
C ARG A 60 6.18 12.42 -14.54
N ARG A 61 7.22 11.85 -15.17
CA ARG A 61 8.40 12.64 -15.54
C ARG A 61 7.86 13.81 -16.36
N SER A 62 7.97 15.02 -15.82
CA SER A 62 7.76 16.22 -16.61
C SER A 62 8.73 16.10 -17.79
N ARG A 63 8.21 15.90 -19.00
CA ARG A 63 8.96 16.25 -20.20
C ARG A 63 9.18 17.76 -20.08
N ARG A 64 10.33 18.16 -19.54
CA ARG A 64 10.87 19.49 -19.76
C ARG A 64 11.09 19.58 -21.27
N GLY A 65 10.33 20.49 -21.90
CA GLY A 65 10.68 21.01 -23.21
C GLY A 65 11.91 21.92 -23.11
#